data_AF-A0A3C1SF48-F1
#
_entry.id   AF-A0A3C1SF48-F1
#
_cell.length_a   1.000
_cell.length_b   1.000
_cell.length_c   1.000
_cell.angle_alpha   90.00
_cell.angle_beta   90.00
_cell.angle_gamma   90.00
#
_symmetry.space_group_name_H-M   'P 1'
#
loop_
_entity.id
_entity.type
_entity.pdbx_description
1 polymer ?
#
loop_
_entity_poly.entity_id
_entity_poly.type
_entity_poly.pdbx_seq_one_letter_code
_entity_poly.pdbx_strand_id
1 'polypeptide(L)'
;MNCKKTIGIIMTMCLMLLTAGSIYALECNSAPPDSPVKLIFIHHSSGENWLTDDNGGLGTALRDNNYFVSDTNYGWVPNSIGDNTDIGHWYDWFAGPDSSLYLNALYNESSKSGDFYSRMSHDPGGENEIIMFKSCFPNSYLRGNPQDPPTTGNNPLYGQGYDSEFMTVANAKGIYNDILTYFTSKQDKLFIVITAPPQGAFETDAEHAANARAFNNWLVNDWLKNYPYRNVAVFDFYNVLTSNGGNPDTNDAGQETGNHHRWHNGSVQHIQTLSNNMSSYPSGDSHPSAAGGQKAAAEFVPLLNYFYNLWKQGGTTACPGNINGDDKIDLNDVILALRILAGVDTGTSIIRLCADVNNDGKIGIEELIYILQIVAGLR
;
A
#
# COMPACT_ATOMS: atom_id res chain seq x y z
N MET A 1 -79.89 -1.08 33.40
CA MET A 1 -78.76 -0.14 33.50
C MET A 1 -77.57 -0.75 32.78
N ASN A 2 -76.89 0.07 31.98
CA ASN A 2 -75.78 -0.27 31.10
C ASN A 2 -74.61 -0.97 31.84
N CYS A 3 -73.99 -1.98 31.21
CA CYS A 3 -72.60 -1.85 30.78
C CYS A 3 -72.18 -2.96 29.80
N LYS A 4 -71.36 -2.58 28.83
CA LYS A 4 -71.02 -3.29 27.60
C LYS A 4 -69.95 -4.37 27.80
N LYS A 5 -69.98 -5.35 26.90
CA LYS A 5 -68.91 -6.31 26.57
C LYS A 5 -67.61 -5.59 26.23
N THR A 6 -66.47 -6.09 26.69
CA THR A 6 -65.20 -6.03 25.94
C THR A 6 -64.34 -7.24 26.31
N ILE A 7 -64.11 -8.09 25.31
CA ILE A 7 -63.15 -9.20 25.33
C ILE A 7 -61.78 -8.56 25.11
N GLY A 8 -60.89 -8.65 26.09
CA GLY A 8 -59.49 -8.25 25.97
C GLY A 8 -58.65 -9.45 25.53
N ILE A 9 -58.21 -9.42 24.27
CA ILE A 9 -57.20 -10.33 23.72
C ILE A 9 -55.86 -10.01 24.41
N ILE A 10 -55.26 -11.02 25.06
CA ILE A 10 -53.87 -10.96 25.51
C ILE A 10 -53.01 -11.03 24.24
N MET A 11 -52.53 -9.88 23.79
CA MET A 11 -51.54 -9.78 22.72
C MET A 11 -50.16 -9.94 23.36
N THR A 12 -49.61 -11.15 23.26
CA THR A 12 -48.23 -11.44 23.62
C THR A 12 -47.31 -10.61 22.72
N MET A 13 -46.79 -9.49 23.23
CA MET A 13 -45.69 -8.76 22.59
C MET A 13 -44.44 -9.64 22.69
N CYS A 14 -44.19 -10.41 21.64
CA CYS A 14 -42.89 -11.00 21.38
C CYS A 14 -41.96 -9.84 21.04
N LEU A 15 -41.25 -9.31 22.04
CA LEU A 15 -40.16 -8.36 21.82
C LEU A 15 -38.99 -9.16 21.23
N MET A 16 -39.03 -9.39 19.92
CA MET A 16 -37.84 -9.77 19.17
C MET A 16 -36.87 -8.60 19.31
N LEU A 17 -35.87 -8.77 20.17
CA LEU A 17 -34.64 -8.01 20.11
C LEU A 17 -34.05 -8.26 18.72
N LEU A 18 -34.34 -7.38 17.78
CA LEU A 18 -33.54 -7.17 16.59
C LEU A 18 -32.18 -6.70 17.11
N THR A 19 -31.28 -7.66 17.32
CA THR A 19 -29.85 -7.37 17.29
C THR A 19 -29.61 -6.79 15.91
N ALA A 20 -29.46 -5.46 15.81
CA ALA A 20 -28.84 -4.85 14.66
C ALA A 20 -27.46 -5.51 14.55
N GLY A 21 -27.35 -6.53 13.70
CA GLY A 21 -26.08 -7.13 13.36
C GLY A 21 -25.25 -6.00 12.81
N SER A 22 -24.16 -5.67 13.49
CA SER A 22 -23.13 -4.81 12.94
C SER A 22 -22.70 -5.47 11.63
N ILE A 23 -23.09 -4.84 10.52
CA ILE A 23 -22.63 -5.20 9.18
C ILE A 23 -21.15 -4.83 9.19
N TYR A 24 -20.27 -5.80 9.47
CA TYR A 24 -18.86 -5.61 9.27
C TYR A 24 -18.64 -5.50 7.76
N ALA A 25 -18.38 -4.28 7.29
CA ALA A 25 -17.73 -4.07 6.00
C ALA A 25 -16.37 -4.77 6.08
N LEU A 26 -16.30 -6.01 5.57
CA LEU A 26 -15.09 -6.84 5.62
C LEU A 26 -13.89 -6.19 4.94
N GLU A 27 -14.12 -5.19 4.08
CA GLU A 27 -13.07 -4.53 3.30
C GLU A 27 -12.42 -3.32 3.99
N CYS A 28 -12.83 -2.92 5.20
CA CYS A 28 -12.19 -1.83 5.96
C CYS A 28 -11.42 -2.32 7.19
N ASN A 29 -10.69 -3.42 7.06
CA ASN A 29 -10.00 -4.03 8.19
C ASN A 29 -8.49 -3.72 8.20
N SER A 30 -8.04 -2.89 9.14
CA SER A 30 -6.62 -2.65 9.44
C SER A 30 -6.14 -3.35 10.71
N ALA A 31 -6.90 -4.33 11.22
CA ALA A 31 -6.44 -5.19 12.30
C ALA A 31 -5.25 -6.05 11.82
N PRO A 32 -4.26 -6.30 12.68
CA PRO A 32 -3.13 -7.16 12.35
C PRO A 32 -3.59 -8.59 12.00
N PRO A 33 -2.77 -9.37 11.29
CA PRO A 33 -3.02 -10.79 11.07
C PRO A 33 -3.32 -11.53 12.39
N ASP A 34 -4.28 -12.46 12.37
CA ASP A 34 -4.64 -13.27 13.56
C ASP A 34 -3.54 -14.26 13.99
N SER A 35 -2.58 -14.53 13.10
CA SER A 35 -1.45 -15.42 13.32
C SER A 35 -0.19 -14.84 12.70
N PRO A 36 1.01 -15.19 13.19
CA PRO A 36 2.26 -14.66 12.66
C PRO A 36 2.44 -14.87 11.15
N VAL A 37 2.83 -13.82 10.44
CA VAL A 37 3.06 -13.81 8.98
C VAL A 37 4.52 -13.46 8.70
N LYS A 38 5.15 -14.18 7.78
CA LYS A 38 6.54 -13.90 7.38
C LYS A 38 6.61 -12.78 6.36
N LEU A 39 7.49 -11.82 6.65
CA LEU A 39 7.75 -10.65 5.83
C LEU A 39 9.25 -10.52 5.63
N ILE A 40 9.65 -10.23 4.39
CA ILE A 40 11.03 -9.85 4.09
C ILE A 40 11.09 -8.44 3.51
N PHE A 41 12.07 -7.67 3.97
CA PHE A 41 12.35 -6.33 3.45
C PHE A 41 13.66 -6.31 2.67
N ILE A 42 13.59 -6.03 1.36
CA ILE A 42 14.76 -5.79 0.51
C ILE A 42 15.11 -4.31 0.58
N HIS A 43 16.25 -3.97 1.17
CA HIS A 43 16.59 -2.57 1.37
C HIS A 43 18.09 -2.33 1.53
N HIS A 44 18.47 -1.07 1.40
CA HIS A 44 19.72 -0.51 1.91
C HIS A 44 19.47 0.61 2.90
N SER A 45 20.49 0.96 3.68
CA SER A 45 20.69 2.26 4.35
C SER A 45 19.43 2.89 4.98
N SER A 46 18.62 3.66 4.23
CA SER A 46 17.35 4.21 4.74
C SER A 46 16.37 3.17 5.30
N GLY A 47 16.47 1.90 4.88
CA GLY A 47 15.62 0.81 5.37
C GLY A 47 16.12 0.23 6.67
N GLU A 48 17.43 0.13 6.82
CA GLU A 48 18.10 -0.20 8.08
C GLU A 48 17.74 0.84 9.15
N ASN A 49 17.86 2.13 8.81
CA ASN A 49 17.43 3.22 9.68
C ASN A 49 15.95 3.12 10.04
N TRP A 50 15.10 2.74 9.10
CA TRP A 50 13.66 2.61 9.37
C TRP A 50 13.35 1.42 10.28
N LEU A 51 14.02 0.27 10.08
CA LEU A 51 13.89 -0.92 10.93
C LEU A 51 14.43 -0.71 12.35
N THR A 52 15.54 0.01 12.49
CA THR A 52 16.30 0.18 13.74
C THR A 52 15.42 0.68 14.89
N ASP A 53 15.51 0.03 16.05
CA ASP A 53 14.63 0.28 17.21
C ASP A 53 14.72 1.73 17.71
N ASP A 54 15.94 2.26 17.85
CA ASP A 54 16.20 3.62 18.36
C ASP A 54 16.17 4.69 17.24
N ASN A 55 15.70 4.35 16.04
CA ASN A 55 15.57 5.26 14.92
C ASN A 55 14.12 5.26 14.40
N GLY A 56 13.82 4.59 13.28
CA GLY A 56 12.47 4.53 12.73
C GLY A 56 11.52 3.58 13.45
N GLY A 57 12.03 2.57 14.18
CA GLY A 57 11.25 1.65 15.00
C GLY A 57 10.32 0.70 14.24
N LEU A 58 10.46 0.56 12.92
CA LEU A 58 9.57 -0.26 12.10
C LEU A 58 9.62 -1.74 12.51
N GLY A 59 10.79 -2.29 12.85
CA GLY A 59 10.93 -3.70 13.23
C GLY A 59 10.06 -4.04 14.45
N THR A 60 10.12 -3.19 15.47
CA THR A 60 9.26 -3.28 16.67
C THR A 60 7.77 -3.13 16.31
N ALA A 61 7.41 -2.15 15.49
CA ALA A 61 6.01 -1.93 15.11
C ALA A 61 5.41 -3.11 14.32
N LEU A 62 6.21 -3.72 13.43
CA LEU A 62 5.82 -4.92 12.67
C LEU A 62 5.70 -6.15 13.57
N ARG A 63 6.66 -6.37 14.50
CA ARG A 63 6.59 -7.44 15.50
C ARG A 63 5.28 -7.38 16.28
N ASP A 64 4.93 -6.19 16.75
CA ASP A 64 3.74 -5.96 17.57
C ASP A 64 2.43 -6.12 16.77
N ASN A 65 2.53 -6.25 15.45
CA ASN A 65 1.43 -6.52 14.51
C ASN A 65 1.53 -7.92 13.86
N ASN A 66 2.13 -8.90 14.56
CA ASN A 66 2.22 -10.30 14.08
C ASN A 66 3.01 -10.49 12.78
N TYR A 67 3.95 -9.61 12.46
CA TYR A 67 4.89 -9.86 11.36
C TYR A 67 6.24 -10.35 11.88
N PHE A 68 6.64 -11.53 11.42
CA PHE A 68 8.00 -12.02 11.56
C PHE A 68 8.87 -11.43 10.44
N VAL A 69 9.67 -10.42 10.78
CA VAL A 69 10.48 -9.67 9.81
C VAL A 69 11.84 -10.35 9.61
N SER A 70 12.21 -10.54 8.35
CA SER A 70 13.58 -10.76 7.89
C SER A 70 13.94 -9.63 6.92
N ASP A 71 15.23 -9.50 6.60
CA ASP A 71 15.66 -8.48 5.65
C ASP A 71 16.90 -8.89 4.87
N THR A 72 17.04 -8.32 3.68
CA THR A 72 18.28 -8.34 2.91
C THR A 72 18.90 -6.95 2.95
N ASN A 73 20.23 -6.90 2.83
CA ASN A 73 21.02 -5.68 2.86
C ASN A 73 22.31 -5.87 2.05
N TYR A 74 23.25 -4.93 2.14
CA TYR A 74 24.56 -5.00 1.49
C TYR A 74 25.22 -6.38 1.62
N GLY A 75 25.73 -6.90 0.50
CA GLY A 75 26.39 -8.20 0.40
C GLY A 75 25.47 -9.42 0.52
N TRP A 76 24.14 -9.24 0.62
CA TRP A 76 23.22 -10.39 0.66
C TRP A 76 23.29 -11.22 -0.62
N VAL A 77 23.25 -12.54 -0.46
CA VAL A 77 23.54 -13.55 -1.48
C VAL A 77 22.24 -14.18 -2.01
N PRO A 78 22.20 -14.71 -3.26
CA PRO A 78 23.32 -15.07 -4.13
C PRO A 78 23.88 -13.91 -4.96
N ASN A 79 25.14 -14.06 -5.40
CA ASN A 79 25.85 -13.13 -6.29
C ASN A 79 25.90 -11.67 -5.81
N SER A 80 25.81 -11.44 -4.51
CA SER A 80 25.72 -10.10 -3.92
C SER A 80 24.55 -9.27 -4.48
N ILE A 81 23.46 -9.89 -4.91
CA ILE A 81 22.26 -9.18 -5.40
C ILE A 81 21.71 -8.21 -4.34
N GLY A 82 22.01 -8.46 -3.06
CA GLY A 82 21.76 -7.53 -1.97
C GLY A 82 22.31 -6.13 -2.20
N ASP A 83 23.38 -5.94 -2.99
CA ASP A 83 23.97 -4.64 -3.33
C ASP A 83 23.17 -3.85 -4.37
N ASN A 84 22.13 -4.46 -4.96
CA ASN A 84 21.41 -3.91 -6.11
C ASN A 84 19.99 -3.53 -5.72
N THR A 85 19.79 -2.35 -5.08
CA THR A 85 18.46 -1.87 -4.63
C THR A 85 18.01 -0.54 -5.24
N ASP A 86 18.65 -0.10 -6.32
CA ASP A 86 18.24 1.08 -7.09
C ASP A 86 17.12 0.75 -8.06
N ILE A 87 16.42 1.76 -8.59
CA ILE A 87 15.22 1.55 -9.41
C ILE A 87 15.54 0.64 -10.61
N GLY A 88 16.67 0.83 -11.29
CA GLY A 88 17.07 -0.02 -12.43
C GLY A 88 17.36 -1.47 -12.05
N HIS A 89 17.81 -1.71 -10.82
CA HIS A 89 18.13 -3.03 -10.30
C HIS A 89 16.89 -3.89 -10.01
N TRP A 90 15.69 -3.30 -9.88
CA TRP A 90 14.47 -4.11 -9.72
C TRP A 90 14.20 -5.02 -10.91
N TYR A 91 14.71 -4.66 -12.09
CA TYR A 91 14.75 -5.56 -13.23
C TYR A 91 15.51 -6.86 -12.88
N ASP A 92 16.72 -6.77 -12.34
CA ASP A 92 17.55 -7.95 -12.03
C ASP A 92 16.88 -8.87 -11.00
N TRP A 93 16.22 -8.28 -10.00
CA TRP A 93 15.49 -9.02 -8.97
C TRP A 93 14.29 -9.79 -9.53
N PHE A 94 13.45 -9.14 -10.33
CA PHE A 94 12.10 -9.67 -10.65
C PHE A 94 11.92 -10.11 -12.10
N ALA A 95 12.66 -9.54 -13.05
CA ALA A 95 12.46 -9.76 -14.49
C ALA A 95 13.72 -10.23 -15.25
N GLY A 96 14.90 -10.11 -14.65
CA GLY A 96 16.18 -10.47 -15.24
C GLY A 96 16.38 -11.98 -15.38
N PRO A 97 17.43 -12.41 -16.11
CA PRO A 97 17.67 -13.84 -16.37
C PRO A 97 17.91 -14.67 -15.10
N ASP A 98 18.49 -14.07 -14.07
CA ASP A 98 18.78 -14.72 -12.78
C ASP A 98 17.70 -14.47 -11.71
N SER A 99 16.61 -13.77 -12.06
CA SER A 99 15.48 -13.45 -11.16
C SER A 99 14.99 -14.67 -10.36
N SER A 100 14.87 -15.83 -11.01
CA SER A 100 14.41 -17.06 -10.36
C SER A 100 15.37 -17.57 -9.26
N LEU A 101 16.68 -17.37 -9.43
CA LEU A 101 17.68 -17.71 -8.42
C LEU A 101 17.55 -16.79 -7.20
N TYR A 102 17.45 -15.48 -7.43
CA TYR A 102 17.34 -14.48 -6.36
C TYR A 102 16.05 -14.65 -5.56
N LEU A 103 14.91 -14.81 -6.23
CA LEU A 103 13.61 -14.92 -5.58
C LEU A 103 13.45 -16.23 -4.80
N ASN A 104 14.03 -17.34 -5.28
CA ASN A 104 14.03 -18.58 -4.52
C ASN A 104 14.79 -18.44 -3.20
N ALA A 105 15.96 -17.78 -3.20
CA ALA A 105 16.69 -17.49 -1.98
C ALA A 105 15.91 -16.53 -1.06
N LEU A 106 15.33 -15.46 -1.64
CA LEU A 106 14.58 -14.44 -0.91
C LEU A 106 13.37 -15.02 -0.18
N TYR A 107 12.60 -15.89 -0.84
CA TYR A 107 11.42 -16.50 -0.22
C TYR A 107 11.76 -17.41 0.95
N ASN A 108 12.96 -18.00 0.97
CA ASN A 108 13.41 -18.90 2.03
C ASN A 108 14.24 -18.20 3.13
N GLU A 109 14.59 -16.93 2.96
CA GLU A 109 15.37 -16.17 3.95
C GLU A 109 14.56 -15.91 5.23
N SER A 110 15.21 -16.03 6.38
CA SER A 110 14.59 -15.86 7.71
C SER A 110 15.49 -15.13 8.71
N SER A 111 16.67 -14.73 8.27
CA SER A 111 17.70 -14.05 9.06
C SER A 111 17.46 -12.54 9.10
N LYS A 112 18.12 -11.88 10.04
CA LYS A 112 18.27 -10.43 10.04
C LYS A 112 19.62 -10.10 9.41
N SER A 113 19.72 -8.97 8.70
CA SER A 113 21.01 -8.46 8.21
C SER A 113 21.91 -7.95 9.36
N GLY A 114 21.33 -7.61 10.51
CA GLY A 114 22.07 -7.26 11.72
C GLY A 114 21.20 -7.20 13.00
N ASP A 115 21.87 -6.99 14.14
CA ASP A 115 21.24 -6.89 15.46
C ASP A 115 20.89 -5.44 15.85
N PHE A 116 20.31 -4.68 14.92
CA PHE A 116 19.89 -3.27 15.11
C PHE A 116 18.39 -3.08 15.28
N TYR A 117 17.58 -4.11 15.03
CA TYR A 117 16.13 -4.07 15.22
C TYR A 117 15.59 -5.29 15.95
N SER A 118 14.53 -5.06 16.71
CA SER A 118 13.72 -6.09 17.34
C SER A 118 12.72 -6.67 16.34
N ARG A 119 12.49 -7.98 16.47
CA ARG A 119 11.46 -8.72 15.74
C ARG A 119 10.91 -9.84 16.61
N MET A 120 9.94 -10.60 16.10
CA MET A 120 9.46 -11.80 16.77
C MET A 120 10.60 -12.81 17.03
N SER A 121 10.63 -13.41 18.22
CA SER A 121 11.72 -14.30 18.64
C SER A 121 11.63 -15.72 18.05
N HIS A 122 10.46 -16.12 17.56
CA HIS A 122 10.22 -17.42 16.97
C HIS A 122 9.83 -17.26 15.50
N ASP A 123 10.59 -17.91 14.61
CA ASP A 123 10.23 -18.06 13.20
C ASP A 123 9.02 -19.00 13.09
N PRO A 124 7.87 -18.56 12.53
CA PRO A 124 6.71 -19.42 12.35
C PRO A 124 6.93 -20.51 11.27
N GLY A 125 8.05 -20.48 10.55
CA GLY A 125 8.38 -21.41 9.49
C GLY A 125 7.72 -21.06 8.16
N GLY A 126 8.09 -21.79 7.10
CA GLY A 126 7.61 -21.50 5.74
C GLY A 126 8.35 -20.35 5.07
N GLU A 127 7.90 -20.01 3.86
CA GLU A 127 8.45 -18.92 3.06
C GLU A 127 7.91 -17.55 3.50
N ASN A 128 8.64 -16.48 3.16
CA ASN A 128 8.10 -15.13 3.22
C ASN A 128 6.85 -15.02 2.33
N GLU A 129 5.78 -14.47 2.91
CA GLU A 129 4.52 -14.23 2.23
C GLU A 129 4.40 -12.78 1.75
N ILE A 130 5.01 -11.85 2.49
CA ILE A 130 5.04 -10.43 2.16
C ILE A 130 6.46 -10.04 1.74
N ILE A 131 6.57 -9.45 0.56
CA ILE A 131 7.83 -8.97 -0.02
C ILE A 131 7.78 -7.45 -0.08
N MET A 132 8.44 -6.80 0.88
CA MET A 132 8.66 -5.37 0.87
C MET A 132 9.96 -5.06 0.15
N PHE A 133 10.00 -4.04 -0.69
CA PHE A 133 11.24 -3.59 -1.31
C PHE A 133 11.26 -2.08 -1.52
N LYS A 134 12.46 -1.50 -1.54
CA LYS A 134 12.63 -0.05 -1.69
C LYS A 134 13.99 0.34 -2.23
N SER A 135 14.03 1.51 -2.86
CA SER A 135 15.27 2.20 -3.22
C SER A 135 15.59 3.32 -2.22
N CYS A 136 16.87 3.71 -2.11
CA CYS A 136 17.30 4.80 -1.23
C CYS A 136 17.11 6.18 -1.87
N PHE A 137 17.24 7.25 -1.06
CA PHE A 137 17.00 8.63 -1.49
C PHE A 137 17.74 9.10 -2.76
N PRO A 138 18.93 8.59 -3.14
CA PRO A 138 19.57 9.04 -4.38
C PRO A 138 18.74 8.73 -5.63
N ASN A 139 17.85 7.72 -5.56
CA ASN A 139 16.92 7.38 -6.63
C ASN A 139 15.81 8.43 -6.81
N SER A 140 15.67 9.39 -5.89
CA SER A 140 14.77 10.54 -6.03
C SER A 140 15.40 11.70 -6.82
N TYR A 141 16.66 11.58 -7.26
CA TYR A 141 17.26 12.52 -8.22
C TYR A 141 16.84 12.14 -9.66
N LEU A 142 15.54 12.26 -9.97
CA LEU A 142 14.99 11.82 -11.26
C LEU A 142 15.09 12.90 -12.33
N ARG A 143 15.70 12.54 -13.47
CA ARG A 143 15.80 13.40 -14.67
C ARG A 143 14.57 13.25 -15.57
N GLY A 144 14.53 13.99 -16.67
CA GLY A 144 13.45 13.97 -17.66
C GLY A 144 12.32 14.92 -17.28
N ASN A 145 11.09 14.63 -17.72
CA ASN A 145 9.91 15.43 -17.40
C ASN A 145 8.92 14.67 -16.51
N PRO A 146 8.18 15.37 -15.64
CA PRO A 146 7.24 14.72 -14.71
C PRO A 146 6.12 13.94 -15.43
N GLN A 147 5.75 14.38 -16.65
CA GLN A 147 4.69 13.80 -17.47
C GLN A 147 5.19 12.76 -18.47
N ASP A 148 6.48 12.44 -18.50
CA ASP A 148 6.99 11.47 -19.47
C ASP A 148 6.27 10.11 -19.30
N PRO A 149 5.84 9.48 -20.40
CA PRO A 149 5.20 8.17 -20.36
C PRO A 149 6.22 7.10 -19.97
N PRO A 150 5.77 5.93 -19.48
CA PRO A 150 6.67 4.81 -19.24
C PRO A 150 7.39 4.39 -20.52
N THR A 151 8.70 4.17 -20.43
CA THR A 151 9.48 3.54 -21.50
C THR A 151 8.94 2.14 -21.76
N THR A 152 8.80 1.76 -23.03
CA THR A 152 8.33 0.44 -23.46
C THR A 152 9.41 -0.31 -24.22
N GLY A 153 9.52 -1.62 -24.02
CA GLY A 153 10.49 -2.45 -24.76
C GLY A 153 11.86 -2.46 -24.08
N ASN A 154 12.92 -2.09 -24.80
CA ASN A 154 14.26 -2.09 -24.24
C ASN A 154 14.49 -0.82 -23.39
N ASN A 155 14.47 -0.97 -22.07
CA ASN A 155 14.70 0.12 -21.13
C ASN A 155 16.20 0.23 -20.82
N PRO A 156 16.85 1.38 -21.09
CA PRO A 156 18.28 1.52 -20.85
C PRO A 156 18.65 1.56 -19.35
N LEU A 157 17.66 1.63 -18.45
CA LEU A 157 17.86 1.60 -17.00
C LEU A 157 17.98 0.16 -16.43
N TYR A 158 17.78 -0.89 -17.23
CA TYR A 158 17.92 -2.27 -16.76
C TYR A 158 19.29 -2.52 -16.10
N GLY A 159 19.27 -2.94 -14.83
CA GLY A 159 20.47 -3.25 -14.05
C GLY A 159 21.38 -2.05 -13.78
N GLN A 160 20.88 -0.82 -13.92
CA GLN A 160 21.64 0.40 -13.66
C GLN A 160 21.32 1.01 -12.29
N GLY A 161 22.33 1.62 -11.69
CA GLY A 161 22.23 2.33 -10.41
C GLY A 161 21.66 3.76 -10.53
N TYR A 162 21.52 4.42 -9.38
CA TYR A 162 20.94 5.77 -9.28
C TYR A 162 21.75 6.87 -10.00
N ASP A 163 23.04 6.66 -10.20
CA ASP A 163 23.96 7.61 -10.82
C ASP A 163 23.90 7.60 -12.36
N SER A 164 23.25 6.59 -12.94
CA SER A 164 23.07 6.44 -14.38
C SER A 164 22.41 7.66 -15.02
N GLU A 165 22.86 8.04 -16.21
CA GLU A 165 22.21 9.08 -17.03
C GLU A 165 20.79 8.68 -17.44
N PHE A 166 20.49 7.37 -17.42
CA PHE A 166 19.17 6.82 -17.75
C PHE A 166 18.19 6.87 -16.58
N MET A 167 18.58 7.37 -15.41
CA MET A 167 17.69 7.58 -14.26
C MET A 167 16.71 8.74 -14.52
N THR A 168 15.70 8.47 -15.35
CA THR A 168 14.66 9.39 -15.78
C THR A 168 13.28 8.92 -15.35
N VAL A 169 12.31 9.83 -15.27
CA VAL A 169 10.90 9.50 -14.97
C VAL A 169 10.36 8.42 -15.92
N ALA A 170 10.60 8.53 -17.23
CA ALA A 170 10.14 7.57 -18.23
C ALA A 170 10.67 6.16 -17.97
N ASN A 171 11.98 6.04 -17.77
CA ASN A 171 12.66 4.77 -17.58
C ASN A 171 12.31 4.14 -16.23
N ALA A 172 12.22 4.95 -15.17
CA ALA A 172 11.78 4.48 -13.86
C ALA A 172 10.37 3.87 -13.94
N LYS A 173 9.39 4.57 -14.55
CA LYS A 173 8.05 4.01 -14.79
C LYS A 173 8.08 2.72 -15.61
N GLY A 174 8.97 2.66 -16.61
CA GLY A 174 9.20 1.45 -17.41
C GLY A 174 9.58 0.25 -16.55
N ILE A 175 10.57 0.39 -15.66
CA ILE A 175 10.99 -0.70 -14.76
C ILE A 175 9.81 -1.23 -13.93
N TYR A 176 9.02 -0.34 -13.35
CA TYR A 176 7.87 -0.75 -12.55
C TYR A 176 6.80 -1.48 -13.39
N ASN A 177 6.60 -1.10 -14.66
CA ASN A 177 5.74 -1.88 -15.56
C ASN A 177 6.31 -3.28 -15.85
N ASP A 178 7.63 -3.39 -16.04
CA ASP A 178 8.26 -4.68 -16.36
C ASP A 178 8.14 -5.69 -15.21
N ILE A 179 8.37 -5.26 -13.96
CA ILE A 179 8.28 -6.13 -12.78
C ILE A 179 6.83 -6.55 -12.45
N LEU A 180 5.82 -5.78 -12.88
CA LEU A 180 4.41 -6.09 -12.64
C LEU A 180 3.98 -7.42 -13.32
N THR A 181 4.66 -7.78 -14.41
CA THR A 181 4.49 -9.08 -15.08
C THR A 181 4.82 -10.24 -14.13
N TYR A 182 5.90 -10.11 -13.34
CA TYR A 182 6.27 -11.11 -12.35
C TYR A 182 5.22 -11.20 -11.24
N PHE A 183 4.77 -10.06 -10.70
CA PHE A 183 3.79 -10.02 -9.62
C PHE A 183 2.44 -10.65 -10.01
N THR A 184 2.03 -10.48 -11.27
CA THR A 184 0.85 -11.15 -11.84
C THR A 184 0.92 -12.68 -11.71
N SER A 185 2.13 -13.24 -11.85
CA SER A 185 2.38 -14.69 -11.78
C SER A 185 2.50 -15.24 -10.35
N LYS A 186 2.51 -14.36 -9.34
CA LYS A 186 2.82 -14.68 -7.93
C LYS A 186 1.74 -14.18 -6.97
N GLN A 187 0.50 -14.56 -7.24
CA GLN A 187 -0.65 -14.18 -6.41
C GLN A 187 -0.64 -14.82 -5.00
N ASP A 188 0.20 -15.85 -4.80
CA ASP A 188 0.52 -16.46 -3.51
C ASP A 188 1.45 -15.60 -2.63
N LYS A 189 1.92 -14.45 -3.12
CA LYS A 189 2.74 -13.47 -2.40
C LYS A 189 2.13 -12.07 -2.46
N LEU A 190 2.29 -11.28 -1.41
CA LEU A 190 1.96 -9.85 -1.40
C LEU A 190 3.23 -9.01 -1.61
N PHE A 191 3.27 -8.21 -2.67
CA PHE A 191 4.36 -7.29 -2.96
C PHE A 191 4.02 -5.88 -2.50
N ILE A 192 4.90 -5.29 -1.70
CA ILE A 192 4.73 -3.93 -1.18
C ILE A 192 5.90 -3.08 -1.68
N VAL A 193 5.59 -2.15 -2.59
CA VAL A 193 6.54 -1.14 -3.03
C VAL A 193 6.58 -0.02 -2.02
N ILE A 194 7.76 0.25 -1.45
CA ILE A 194 7.99 1.45 -0.66
C ILE A 194 8.71 2.45 -1.56
N THR A 195 8.11 3.61 -1.80
CA THR A 195 8.75 4.63 -2.67
C THR A 195 10.08 5.10 -2.08
N ALA A 196 11.00 5.53 -2.95
CA ALA A 196 12.28 6.07 -2.48
C ALA A 196 12.02 7.35 -1.63
N PRO A 197 12.73 7.55 -0.50
CA PRO A 197 12.56 8.75 0.32
C PRO A 197 12.99 10.02 -0.45
N PRO A 198 12.46 11.20 -0.10
CA PRO A 198 12.81 12.45 -0.77
C PRO A 198 14.22 12.91 -0.40
N GLN A 199 14.86 13.65 -1.29
CA GLN A 199 16.14 14.31 -1.00
C GLN A 199 15.95 15.64 -0.27
N GLY A 200 16.89 15.98 0.61
CA GLY A 200 16.99 17.31 1.20
C GLY A 200 17.37 18.37 0.16
N ALA A 201 17.00 19.62 0.43
CA ALA A 201 17.23 20.75 -0.48
C ALA A 201 18.71 21.04 -0.81
N PHE A 202 19.65 20.40 -0.11
CA PHE A 202 21.09 20.52 -0.33
C PHE A 202 21.65 19.46 -1.29
N GLU A 203 20.87 18.43 -1.65
CA GLU A 203 21.27 17.31 -2.53
C GLU A 203 20.39 17.18 -3.77
N THR A 204 19.38 18.04 -3.91
CA THR A 204 18.46 18.06 -5.06
C THR A 204 18.06 19.48 -5.40
N ASP A 205 17.40 19.65 -6.53
CA ASP A 205 16.83 20.93 -6.98
C ASP A 205 15.32 20.80 -7.23
N ALA A 206 14.69 21.93 -7.55
CA ALA A 206 13.24 21.97 -7.74
C ALA A 206 12.74 21.11 -8.93
N GLU A 207 13.57 20.93 -9.97
CA GLU A 207 13.21 20.16 -11.16
C GLU A 207 13.22 18.66 -10.85
N HIS A 208 14.33 18.16 -10.29
CA HIS A 208 14.45 16.75 -9.93
C HIS A 208 13.47 16.35 -8.82
N ALA A 209 13.25 17.23 -7.83
CA ALA A 209 12.24 17.00 -6.80
C ALA A 209 10.80 16.98 -7.36
N ALA A 210 10.48 17.81 -8.36
CA ALA A 210 9.18 17.76 -9.04
C ALA A 210 9.00 16.47 -9.85
N ASN A 211 10.06 16.01 -10.51
CA ASN A 211 10.08 14.72 -11.22
C ASN A 211 9.82 13.55 -10.27
N ALA A 212 10.53 13.49 -9.13
CA ALA A 212 10.34 12.45 -8.13
C ALA A 212 8.95 12.46 -7.51
N ARG A 213 8.41 13.66 -7.19
CA ARG A 213 7.01 13.79 -6.76
C ARG A 213 6.04 13.19 -7.78
N ALA A 214 6.16 13.55 -9.05
CA ALA A 214 5.24 13.07 -10.08
C ALA A 214 5.36 11.56 -10.32
N PHE A 215 6.58 11.03 -10.27
CA PHE A 215 6.83 9.61 -10.36
C PHE A 215 6.17 8.83 -9.20
N ASN A 216 6.33 9.29 -7.96
CA ASN A 216 5.73 8.63 -6.79
C ASN A 216 4.20 8.77 -6.77
N ASN A 217 3.65 9.92 -7.17
CA ASN A 217 2.21 10.08 -7.37
C ASN A 217 1.67 9.11 -8.42
N TRP A 218 2.40 8.87 -9.51
CA TRP A 218 2.02 7.89 -10.54
C TRP A 218 2.04 6.46 -10.00
N LEU A 219 3.04 6.08 -9.20
CA LEU A 219 3.08 4.75 -8.57
C LEU A 219 1.83 4.48 -7.72
N VAL A 220 1.39 5.47 -6.95
CA VAL A 220 0.22 5.35 -6.06
C VAL A 220 -1.09 5.37 -6.84
N ASN A 221 -1.26 6.31 -7.77
CA ASN A 221 -2.57 6.63 -8.36
C ASN A 221 -2.84 5.94 -9.69
N ASP A 222 -1.80 5.62 -10.46
CA ASP A 222 -1.94 5.25 -11.87
C ASP A 222 -1.37 3.87 -12.19
N TRP A 223 -0.22 3.51 -11.61
CA TRP A 223 0.52 2.30 -11.99
C TRP A 223 -0.31 1.02 -11.85
N LEU A 224 -1.07 0.89 -10.76
CA LEU A 224 -1.88 -0.28 -10.47
C LEU A 224 -3.34 -0.18 -10.97
N LYS A 225 -3.73 0.91 -11.66
CA LYS A 225 -5.12 1.17 -12.03
C LYS A 225 -5.77 0.05 -12.85
N ASN A 226 -4.99 -0.61 -13.70
CA ASN A 226 -5.44 -1.74 -14.53
C ASN A 226 -4.84 -3.08 -14.07
N TYR A 227 -4.14 -3.09 -12.93
CA TYR A 227 -3.65 -4.33 -12.36
C TYR A 227 -4.85 -5.14 -11.86
N PRO A 228 -4.95 -6.45 -12.15
CA PRO A 228 -6.16 -7.23 -11.87
C PRO A 228 -6.09 -8.11 -10.62
N TYR A 229 -5.05 -8.02 -9.78
CA TYR A 229 -4.98 -8.76 -8.51
C TYR A 229 -4.71 -7.88 -7.29
N ARG A 230 -5.08 -8.35 -6.09
CA ARG A 230 -4.90 -7.62 -4.81
C ARG A 230 -3.54 -7.86 -4.16
N ASN A 231 -2.56 -8.38 -4.90
CA ASN A 231 -1.29 -8.83 -4.37
C ASN A 231 -0.13 -7.85 -4.59
N VAL A 232 -0.42 -6.61 -4.98
CA VAL A 232 0.56 -5.52 -5.11
C VAL A 232 -0.02 -4.26 -4.48
N ALA A 233 0.76 -3.58 -3.64
CA ALA A 233 0.40 -2.28 -3.08
C ALA A 233 1.62 -1.35 -3.01
N VAL A 234 1.36 -0.05 -2.87
CA VAL A 234 2.39 0.99 -2.78
C VAL A 234 2.22 1.76 -1.47
N PHE A 235 3.30 1.95 -0.73
CA PHE A 235 3.38 2.93 0.34
C PHE A 235 4.24 4.11 -0.10
N ASP A 236 3.67 5.31 -0.02
CA ASP A 236 4.31 6.53 -0.50
C ASP A 236 5.18 7.17 0.57
N PHE A 237 6.28 6.51 0.89
CA PHE A 237 7.29 6.97 1.84
C PHE A 237 7.84 8.34 1.45
N TYR A 238 7.96 8.64 0.15
CA TYR A 238 8.27 9.96 -0.37
C TYR A 238 7.30 11.02 0.17
N ASN A 239 5.99 10.84 -0.07
CA ASN A 239 4.99 11.81 0.35
C ASN A 239 4.98 12.00 1.88
N VAL A 240 5.00 10.90 2.64
CA VAL A 240 4.99 10.92 4.10
C VAL A 240 6.14 11.76 4.67
N LEU A 241 7.31 11.72 4.03
CA LEU A 241 8.51 12.43 4.48
C LEU A 241 8.66 13.88 3.97
N THR A 242 7.65 14.42 3.28
CA THR A 242 7.67 15.80 2.74
C THR A 242 6.89 16.81 3.59
N SER A 243 6.53 16.42 4.82
CA SER A 243 5.90 17.28 5.83
C SER A 243 6.30 16.84 7.23
N ASN A 244 6.37 17.79 8.17
CA ASN A 244 6.74 17.52 9.56
C ASN A 244 5.96 18.39 10.56
N GLY A 245 6.17 18.15 11.85
CA GLY A 245 5.58 18.90 12.96
C GLY A 245 6.24 20.25 13.23
N GLY A 246 6.86 20.87 12.22
CA GLY A 246 7.52 22.19 12.28
C GLY A 246 9.04 22.14 12.28
N ASN A 247 9.67 20.98 12.51
CA ASN A 247 11.12 20.78 12.37
C ASN A 247 11.45 19.30 12.06
N PRO A 248 12.67 18.99 11.56
CA PRO A 248 13.07 17.62 11.20
C PRO A 248 13.09 16.59 12.34
N ASP A 249 12.99 17.01 13.60
CA ASP A 249 13.00 16.12 14.78
C ASP A 249 11.62 15.99 15.42
N THR A 250 10.58 16.57 14.82
CA THR A 250 9.20 16.50 15.30
C THR A 250 8.31 16.05 14.15
N ASN A 251 7.67 14.88 14.30
CA ASN A 251 6.73 14.43 13.28
C ASN A 251 5.30 14.96 13.48
N ASP A 252 4.55 14.93 12.40
CA ASP A 252 3.13 15.28 12.27
C ASP A 252 2.24 14.03 12.14
N ALA A 253 2.67 12.87 12.65
CA ALA A 253 1.84 11.67 12.66
C ALA A 253 0.51 11.93 13.39
N GLY A 254 -0.60 11.45 12.80
CA GLY A 254 -1.95 11.64 13.35
C GLY A 254 -2.53 13.06 13.23
N GLN A 255 -1.79 14.02 12.66
CA GLN A 255 -2.34 15.36 12.38
C GLN A 255 -3.29 15.33 11.18
N GLU A 256 -4.27 16.24 11.16
CA GLU A 256 -5.22 16.40 10.05
C GLU A 256 -4.55 17.04 8.82
N THR A 257 -3.56 17.90 9.06
CA THR A 257 -2.74 18.56 8.04
C THR A 257 -1.34 17.97 8.02
N GLY A 258 -0.68 18.11 6.88
CA GLY A 258 0.55 17.43 6.51
C GLY A 258 0.38 16.67 5.21
N ASN A 259 1.40 15.89 4.89
CA ASN A 259 1.44 14.97 3.76
C ASN A 259 1.48 13.55 4.34
N HIS A 260 0.49 12.75 3.97
CA HIS A 260 0.22 11.46 4.61
C HIS A 260 -0.11 10.40 3.56
N HIS A 261 0.29 9.16 3.84
CA HIS A 261 -0.23 7.98 3.17
C HIS A 261 -0.52 6.95 4.26
N ARG A 262 -1.77 6.85 4.71
CA ARG A 262 -2.11 6.14 5.95
C ARG A 262 -3.49 5.53 5.88
N TRP A 263 -3.75 4.58 6.78
CA TRP A 263 -5.11 4.21 7.13
C TRP A 263 -5.68 5.21 8.15
N HIS A 264 -6.78 5.89 7.83
CA HIS A 264 -7.37 6.89 8.70
C HIS A 264 -8.90 6.87 8.60
N ASN A 265 -9.59 6.84 9.75
CA ASN A 265 -11.05 6.86 9.85
C ASN A 265 -11.79 5.85 8.94
N GLY A 266 -11.20 4.67 8.75
CA GLY A 266 -11.84 3.58 8.01
C GLY A 266 -11.56 3.57 6.50
N SER A 267 -10.66 4.42 6.00
CA SER A 267 -10.23 4.40 4.61
C SER A 267 -8.72 4.65 4.46
N VAL A 268 -8.20 4.34 3.27
CA VAL A 268 -6.87 4.79 2.86
C VAL A 268 -6.93 6.28 2.57
N GLN A 269 -5.99 7.03 3.14
CA GLN A 269 -5.83 8.45 2.92
C GLN A 269 -4.45 8.70 2.30
N HIS A 270 -4.42 9.21 1.07
CA HIS A 270 -3.23 9.76 0.41
C HIS A 270 -3.47 11.25 0.18
N ILE A 271 -2.81 12.10 0.97
CA ILE A 271 -3.01 13.55 0.93
C ILE A 271 -1.69 14.32 0.91
N GLN A 272 -1.73 15.49 0.29
CA GLN A 272 -0.64 16.47 0.28
C GLN A 272 -1.22 17.85 0.58
N THR A 273 -1.31 18.21 1.86
CA THR A 273 -1.83 19.55 2.24
C THR A 273 -0.71 20.59 2.31
N LEU A 274 0.56 20.17 2.32
CA LEU A 274 1.72 21.04 2.23
C LEU A 274 2.43 20.88 0.89
N SER A 275 2.58 21.99 0.16
CA SER A 275 3.28 22.02 -1.12
C SER A 275 4.79 21.99 -0.91
N ASN A 276 5.33 20.78 -0.76
CA ASN A 276 6.75 20.51 -0.63
C ASN A 276 7.11 19.22 -1.38
N ASN A 277 8.20 19.27 -2.14
CA ASN A 277 8.74 18.13 -2.87
C ASN A 277 10.08 17.64 -2.31
N MET A 278 10.63 18.29 -1.29
CA MET A 278 11.92 17.92 -0.69
C MET A 278 11.71 17.31 0.69
N SER A 279 12.74 16.66 1.23
CA SER A 279 12.68 16.06 2.56
C SER A 279 12.39 17.10 3.63
N SER A 280 11.41 16.81 4.48
CA SER A 280 11.15 17.51 5.74
C SER A 280 11.90 16.88 6.91
N TYR A 281 12.58 15.75 6.69
CA TYR A 281 13.34 15.01 7.69
C TYR A 281 14.79 14.72 7.26
N PRO A 282 15.52 15.64 6.59
CA PRO A 282 16.91 15.35 6.25
C PRO A 282 17.76 15.27 7.52
N SER A 283 18.75 14.39 7.53
CA SER A 283 19.76 14.30 8.58
C SER A 283 21.10 14.85 8.05
N GLY A 284 22.24 14.22 8.39
CA GLY A 284 23.56 14.67 7.91
C GLY A 284 23.69 14.64 6.39
N ASP A 285 23.00 13.70 5.74
CA ASP A 285 22.68 13.64 4.33
C ASP A 285 21.14 13.55 4.17
N SER A 286 20.64 13.16 3.00
CA SER A 286 19.20 12.98 2.79
C SER A 286 18.59 11.73 3.46
N HIS A 287 19.30 11.00 4.33
CA HIS A 287 18.67 9.96 5.15
C HIS A 287 17.55 10.57 6.00
N PRO A 288 16.39 9.90 6.10
CA PRO A 288 15.33 10.30 7.02
C PRO A 288 15.83 10.31 8.46
N SER A 289 15.46 11.34 9.23
CA SER A 289 15.65 11.39 10.68
C SER A 289 14.78 10.34 11.41
N ALA A 290 15.06 10.12 12.69
CA ALA A 290 14.24 9.26 13.55
C ALA A 290 12.78 9.68 13.59
N ALA A 291 12.50 10.98 13.70
CA ALA A 291 11.12 11.48 13.69
C ALA A 291 10.39 11.13 12.39
N GLY A 292 11.07 11.24 11.24
CA GLY A 292 10.53 10.87 9.93
C GLY A 292 10.27 9.37 9.80
N GLY A 293 11.22 8.54 10.24
CA GLY A 293 11.07 7.08 10.28
C GLY A 293 9.91 6.63 11.18
N GLN A 294 9.78 7.24 12.35
CA GLN A 294 8.69 6.97 13.30
C GLN A 294 7.32 7.36 12.74
N LYS A 295 7.22 8.50 12.05
CA LYS A 295 6.00 8.88 11.32
C LYS A 295 5.62 7.81 10.32
N ALA A 296 6.59 7.43 9.48
CA ALA A 296 6.34 6.46 8.44
C ALA A 296 5.95 5.09 9.00
N ALA A 297 6.57 4.64 10.10
CA ALA A 297 6.17 3.40 10.77
C ALA A 297 4.72 3.48 11.30
N ALA A 298 4.36 4.60 11.95
CA ALA A 298 3.02 4.82 12.48
C ALA A 298 1.92 4.84 11.40
N GLU A 299 2.24 5.38 10.22
CA GLU A 299 1.31 5.43 9.07
C GLU A 299 1.28 4.12 8.27
N PHE A 300 2.43 3.47 8.11
CA PHE A 300 2.59 2.29 7.28
C PHE A 300 1.94 1.05 7.90
N VAL A 301 2.16 0.76 9.18
CA VAL A 301 1.78 -0.54 9.75
C VAL A 301 0.26 -0.79 9.69
N PRO A 302 -0.63 0.16 10.07
CA PRO A 302 -2.06 -0.02 9.88
C PRO A 302 -2.46 -0.18 8.40
N LEU A 303 -1.75 0.48 7.49
CA LEU A 303 -2.00 0.38 6.06
C LEU A 303 -1.52 -0.97 5.48
N LEU A 304 -0.40 -1.51 5.98
CA LEU A 304 0.06 -2.86 5.66
C LEU A 304 -0.94 -3.91 6.12
N ASN A 305 -1.48 -3.78 7.34
CA ASN A 305 -2.53 -4.65 7.84
C ASN A 305 -3.74 -4.66 6.89
N TYR A 306 -4.14 -3.46 6.43
CA TYR A 306 -5.21 -3.31 5.44
C TYR A 306 -4.90 -4.03 4.12
N PHE A 307 -3.72 -3.79 3.53
CA PHE A 307 -3.31 -4.46 2.29
C PHE A 307 -3.24 -5.98 2.45
N TYR A 308 -2.72 -6.46 3.58
CA TYR A 308 -2.68 -7.89 3.90
C TYR A 308 -4.08 -8.50 3.98
N ASN A 309 -5.00 -7.87 4.70
CA ASN A 309 -6.36 -8.37 4.85
C ASN A 309 -7.10 -8.37 3.51
N LEU A 310 -6.93 -7.33 2.68
CA LEU A 310 -7.47 -7.29 1.33
C LEU A 310 -6.93 -8.41 0.45
N TRP A 311 -5.63 -8.67 0.50
CA TRP A 311 -4.99 -9.75 -0.26
C TRP A 311 -5.48 -11.13 0.19
N LYS A 312 -5.59 -11.38 1.50
CA LYS A 312 -6.05 -12.67 2.05
C LYS A 312 -7.52 -12.98 1.79
N GLN A 313 -8.36 -11.98 1.56
CA GLN A 313 -9.73 -12.19 1.09
C GLN A 313 -9.77 -12.81 -0.32
N GLY A 314 -8.68 -12.71 -1.08
CA GLY A 314 -8.59 -13.20 -2.45
C GLY A 314 -9.41 -12.36 -3.43
N GLY A 315 -9.52 -12.87 -4.67
CA GLY A 315 -10.21 -12.19 -5.77
C GLY A 315 -9.29 -11.30 -6.61
N THR A 316 -9.80 -10.88 -7.76
CA THR A 316 -9.16 -9.89 -8.63
C THR A 316 -9.30 -8.48 -8.03
N THR A 317 -8.39 -7.55 -8.33
CA THR A 317 -8.63 -6.09 -8.16
C THR A 317 -9.63 -5.55 -9.17
N ALA A 318 -10.21 -6.39 -10.03
CA ALA A 318 -11.45 -6.07 -10.70
C ALA A 318 -12.57 -5.99 -9.65
N CYS A 319 -12.64 -4.85 -9.01
CA CYS A 319 -13.72 -4.50 -8.12
C CYS A 319 -14.44 -3.21 -8.49
N PRO A 320 -13.99 -2.29 -9.37
CA PRO A 320 -14.83 -1.18 -9.81
C PRO A 320 -16.23 -1.65 -10.23
N GLY A 321 -17.26 -1.17 -9.54
CA GLY A 321 -18.66 -1.53 -9.81
C GLY A 321 -19.13 -2.93 -9.36
N ASN A 322 -18.26 -3.81 -8.85
CA ASN A 322 -18.66 -5.12 -8.31
C ASN A 322 -18.91 -4.98 -6.79
N ILE A 323 -20.07 -4.42 -6.45
CA ILE A 323 -20.44 -4.08 -5.07
C ILE A 323 -20.71 -5.33 -4.25
N ASN A 324 -21.28 -6.38 -4.85
CA ASN A 324 -21.67 -7.60 -4.14
C ASN A 324 -20.51 -8.61 -3.99
N GLY A 325 -19.41 -8.42 -4.73
CA GLY A 325 -18.24 -9.28 -4.68
C GLY A 325 -18.39 -10.64 -5.35
N ASP A 326 -19.30 -10.80 -6.31
CA ASP A 326 -19.57 -12.07 -7.01
C ASP A 326 -18.79 -12.24 -8.33
N ASP A 327 -17.84 -11.33 -8.56
CA ASP A 327 -16.96 -11.22 -9.73
C ASP A 327 -17.71 -10.90 -11.03
N LYS A 328 -18.93 -10.37 -10.93
CA LYS A 328 -19.69 -9.80 -12.04
C LYS A 328 -19.97 -8.33 -11.76
N ILE A 329 -20.22 -7.59 -12.84
CA ILE A 329 -20.73 -6.23 -12.76
C ILE A 329 -22.08 -6.28 -13.46
N ASP A 330 -23.14 -6.42 -12.67
CA ASP A 330 -24.48 -6.63 -13.19
C ASP A 330 -25.57 -5.83 -12.44
N LEU A 331 -26.84 -6.15 -12.72
CA LEU A 331 -27.97 -5.45 -12.11
C LEU A 331 -28.04 -5.64 -10.58
N ASN A 332 -27.42 -6.69 -10.02
CA ASN A 332 -27.37 -6.87 -8.57
C ASN A 332 -26.52 -5.77 -7.92
N ASP A 333 -25.43 -5.35 -8.55
CA ASP A 333 -24.60 -4.24 -8.09
C ASP A 333 -25.35 -2.91 -8.20
N VAL A 334 -26.07 -2.68 -9.30
CA VAL A 334 -26.95 -1.51 -9.47
C VAL A 334 -27.96 -1.41 -8.33
N ILE A 335 -28.59 -2.53 -7.97
CA ILE A 335 -29.60 -2.58 -6.90
C ILE A 335 -28.95 -2.27 -5.54
N LEU A 336 -27.75 -2.77 -5.27
CA LEU A 336 -27.04 -2.47 -4.03
C LEU A 336 -26.62 -1.00 -3.96
N ALA A 337 -26.06 -0.42 -5.02
CA ALA A 337 -25.75 1.01 -5.08
C ALA A 337 -26.99 1.88 -4.82
N LEU A 338 -28.12 1.55 -5.45
CA LEU A 338 -29.39 2.26 -5.24
C LEU A 338 -29.91 2.12 -3.80
N ARG A 339 -29.80 0.94 -3.19
CA ARG A 339 -30.20 0.73 -1.79
C ARG A 339 -29.34 1.56 -0.84
N ILE A 340 -28.02 1.60 -1.07
CA ILE A 340 -27.08 2.42 -0.30
C ILE A 340 -27.44 3.91 -0.44
N LEU A 341 -27.60 4.41 -1.67
CA LEU A 341 -27.98 5.80 -1.94
C LEU A 341 -29.35 6.19 -1.34
N ALA A 342 -30.28 5.24 -1.31
CA ALA A 342 -31.62 5.44 -0.74
C ALA A 342 -31.67 5.27 0.79
N GLY A 343 -30.57 4.87 1.45
CA GLY A 343 -30.54 4.55 2.87
C GLY A 343 -31.42 3.35 3.24
N VAL A 344 -31.65 2.44 2.29
CA VAL A 344 -32.43 1.22 2.48
C VAL A 344 -31.49 0.10 2.93
N ASP A 345 -31.92 -0.67 3.93
CA ASP A 345 -31.21 -1.87 4.38
C ASP A 345 -30.79 -2.75 3.20
N THR A 346 -29.51 -3.12 3.11
CA THR A 346 -28.96 -3.98 2.05
C THR A 346 -29.13 -5.47 2.38
N GLY A 347 -29.67 -5.81 3.55
CA GLY A 347 -29.85 -7.18 4.02
C GLY A 347 -28.53 -7.82 4.40
N THR A 348 -28.33 -9.10 4.04
CA THR A 348 -27.09 -9.85 4.32
C THR A 348 -26.03 -9.70 3.23
N SER A 349 -26.25 -8.80 2.27
CA SER A 349 -25.30 -8.57 1.18
C SER A 349 -24.01 -7.95 1.72
N ILE A 350 -22.88 -8.57 1.40
CA ILE A 350 -21.55 -8.01 1.64
C ILE A 350 -21.37 -6.85 0.65
N ILE A 351 -21.04 -5.67 1.17
CA ILE A 351 -20.76 -4.48 0.36
C ILE A 351 -19.25 -4.33 0.28
N ARG A 352 -18.73 -4.37 -0.95
CA ARG A 352 -17.31 -4.18 -1.25
C ARG A 352 -17.03 -2.71 -1.58
N LEU A 353 -16.20 -2.07 -0.76
CA LEU A 353 -15.74 -0.70 -0.97
C LEU A 353 -14.64 -0.60 -2.02
N CYS A 354 -14.00 -1.70 -2.39
CA CYS A 354 -13.18 -1.72 -3.60
C CYS A 354 -14.00 -1.48 -4.89
N ALA A 355 -15.33 -1.47 -4.79
CA ALA A 355 -16.20 -1.09 -5.89
C ALA A 355 -16.32 0.39 -6.13
N ASP A 356 -15.82 1.19 -5.19
CA ASP A 356 -15.53 2.60 -5.36
C ASP A 356 -14.67 2.81 -6.61
N VAL A 357 -15.20 3.59 -7.56
CA VAL A 357 -14.55 3.89 -8.83
C VAL A 357 -13.88 5.25 -8.86
N ASN A 358 -14.07 6.07 -7.82
CA ASN A 358 -13.55 7.43 -7.72
C ASN A 358 -12.59 7.63 -6.53
N ASN A 359 -12.38 6.59 -5.71
CA ASN A 359 -11.55 6.56 -4.50
C ASN A 359 -12.00 7.57 -3.41
N ASP A 360 -13.29 7.87 -3.29
CA ASP A 360 -13.84 8.73 -2.23
C ASP A 360 -14.15 7.99 -0.91
N GLY A 361 -13.94 6.68 -0.90
CA GLY A 361 -14.15 5.77 0.22
C GLY A 361 -15.61 5.35 0.42
N LYS A 362 -16.48 5.52 -0.58
CA LYS A 362 -17.93 5.21 -0.48
C LYS A 362 -18.45 4.57 -1.77
N ILE A 363 -19.65 4.01 -1.67
CA ILE A 363 -20.46 3.63 -2.83
C ILE A 363 -21.54 4.70 -3.03
N GLY A 364 -21.38 5.46 -4.11
CA GLY A 364 -22.13 6.66 -4.44
C GLY A 364 -22.76 6.62 -5.84
N ILE A 365 -23.03 7.82 -6.37
CA ILE A 365 -23.67 7.97 -7.67
C ILE A 365 -22.69 7.63 -8.79
N GLU A 366 -21.40 7.80 -8.53
CA GLU A 366 -20.28 7.52 -9.41
C GLU A 366 -20.19 6.01 -9.72
N GLU A 367 -20.27 5.17 -8.69
CA GLU A 367 -20.29 3.71 -8.83
C GLU A 367 -21.55 3.26 -9.56
N LEU A 368 -22.72 3.82 -9.21
CA LEU A 368 -23.97 3.52 -9.89
C LEU A 368 -23.89 3.83 -11.39
N ILE A 369 -23.35 4.99 -11.77
CA ILE A 369 -23.17 5.36 -13.18
C ILE A 369 -22.20 4.41 -13.87
N TYR A 370 -21.08 4.07 -13.22
CA TYR A 370 -20.09 3.14 -13.76
C TYR A 370 -20.70 1.77 -14.07
N ILE A 371 -21.45 1.20 -13.12
CA ILE A 371 -22.11 -0.10 -13.27
C ILE A 371 -23.14 -0.05 -14.39
N LEU A 372 -23.97 1.00 -14.43
CA LEU A 372 -24.98 1.16 -15.48
C LEU A 372 -24.37 1.27 -16.88
N GLN A 373 -23.20 1.90 -17.01
CA GLN A 373 -22.48 1.97 -18.28
C GLN A 373 -22.00 0.59 -18.74
N ILE A 374 -21.51 -0.25 -17.83
CA ILE A 374 -21.11 -1.63 -18.14
C ILE A 374 -22.33 -2.50 -18.50
N VAL A 375 -23.39 -2.45 -17.68
CA VAL A 375 -24.63 -3.20 -17.93
C VAL A 375 -25.29 -2.80 -19.26
N ALA A 376 -25.17 -1.53 -19.67
CA ALA A 376 -25.68 -1.02 -20.93
C ALA A 376 -24.77 -1.29 -22.14
N GLY A 377 -23.59 -1.91 -21.95
CA GLY A 377 -22.61 -2.14 -23.01
C GLY A 377 -21.98 -0.85 -23.56
N LEU A 378 -21.95 0.20 -22.76
CA LEU A 378 -21.33 1.50 -23.07
C LEU A 378 -19.86 1.57 -22.63
N ARG A 379 -19.38 0.55 -21.92
CA ARG A 379 -18.02 0.38 -21.44
C ARG A 379 -17.51 -1.04 -21.70
#